data_AF-A0A6N7V030-F1
#
_entry.id   AF-A0A6N7V030-F1
#
_cell.length_a   1.000
_cell.length_b   1.000
_cell.length_c   1.000
_cell.angle_alpha   90.00
_cell.angle_beta   90.00
_cell.angle_gamma   90.00
#
_symmetry.space_group_name_H-M   'P 1'
#
loop_
_entity.id
_entity.type
_entity.pdbx_description
1 polymer ?
#
loop_
_entity_poly.entity_id
_entity_poly.type
_entity_poly.pdbx_seq_one_letter_code
_entity_poly.pdbx_strand_id
1 'polypeptide(L)'
;MAKSQWKIEFNETGHLEKVGIEIPSFRGKNVTKDILERIRYLDYLISGIKRDQEAYFDSYDHDITEYVGYFKFYFERLENEEVMEKIRVDVGDGLSLNEENYRYIESFLEE
;
A
#
# COMPACT_ATOMS: atom_id res chain seq x y z
N MET A 1 -18.95 -19.28 14.30
CA MET A 1 -17.58 -18.97 13.85
C MET A 1 -17.31 -17.52 14.19
N ALA A 2 -16.14 -17.20 14.75
CA ALA A 2 -15.75 -15.81 14.96
C ALA A 2 -15.58 -15.15 13.58
N LYS A 3 -16.16 -13.97 13.38
CA LYS A 3 -15.96 -13.24 12.13
C LYS A 3 -14.55 -12.66 12.16
N SER A 4 -13.71 -13.08 11.22
CA SER A 4 -12.39 -12.48 11.05
C SER A 4 -12.53 -11.14 10.32
N GLN A 5 -11.69 -10.17 10.64
CA GLN A 5 -11.66 -8.88 9.96
C GLN A 5 -10.22 -8.39 9.81
N TRP A 6 -9.91 -7.78 8.68
CA TRP A 6 -8.65 -7.08 8.50
C TRP A 6 -8.78 -5.63 8.96
N LYS A 7 -7.74 -5.13 9.62
CA LYS A 7 -7.60 -3.73 10.04
C LYS A 7 -6.23 -3.21 9.66
N ILE A 8 -6.15 -1.93 9.30
CA ILE A 8 -4.87 -1.26 9.07
C ILE A 8 -4.36 -0.75 10.41
N GLU A 9 -3.34 -1.39 10.96
CA GLU A 9 -2.73 -0.99 12.25
C GLU A 9 -1.98 0.33 12.10
N PHE A 10 -1.26 0.48 11.00
CA PHE A 10 -0.48 1.65 10.67
C PHE A 10 -0.23 1.72 9.16
N ASN A 11 -0.11 2.93 8.64
CA ASN A 11 0.55 3.17 7.37
C ASN A 11 1.36 4.46 7.43
N GLU A 12 2.46 4.49 6.67
CA GLU A 12 3.18 5.74 6.41
C GLU A 12 2.28 6.68 5.61
N THR A 13 2.29 7.96 5.99
CA THR A 13 1.59 9.04 5.30
C THR A 13 2.58 9.87 4.52
N GLY A 14 2.13 10.52 3.45
CA GLY A 14 2.98 11.44 2.73
C GLY A 14 2.24 12.17 1.62
N HIS A 15 2.93 13.13 1.03
CA HIS A 15 2.43 13.88 -0.10
C HIS A 15 3.53 13.98 -1.15
N LEU A 16 3.25 13.44 -2.34
CA LEU A 16 4.12 13.55 -3.51
C LEU A 16 3.69 14.79 -4.28
N GLU A 17 4.19 15.95 -3.86
CA GLU A 17 3.75 17.29 -4.32
C GLU A 17 3.78 17.43 -5.85
N LYS A 18 4.87 16.99 -6.49
CA LYS A 18 5.08 17.14 -7.94
C LYS A 18 4.03 16.44 -8.80
N VAL A 19 3.41 15.40 -8.27
CA VAL A 19 2.41 14.56 -8.96
C VAL A 19 1.02 14.66 -8.32
N GLY A 20 0.87 15.48 -7.27
CA GLY A 20 -0.40 15.71 -6.59
C GLY A 20 -0.99 14.46 -5.92
N ILE A 21 -0.16 13.50 -5.49
CA ILE A 21 -0.62 12.28 -4.83
C ILE A 21 -0.51 12.44 -3.31
N GLU A 22 -1.61 12.24 -2.61
CA GLU A 22 -1.66 12.16 -1.16
C GLU A 22 -1.83 10.69 -0.70
N ILE A 23 -1.01 10.31 0.28
CA ILE A 23 -1.11 9.06 1.01
C ILE A 23 -1.66 9.41 2.40
N PRO A 24 -3.00 9.38 2.58
CA PRO A 24 -3.62 9.74 3.84
C PRO A 24 -3.39 8.64 4.89
N SER A 25 -3.70 8.96 6.15
CA SER A 25 -3.73 7.93 7.18
C SER A 25 -4.96 7.03 7.03
N PHE A 26 -4.71 5.73 6.91
CA PHE A 26 -5.70 4.66 6.98
C PHE A 26 -5.69 3.96 8.34
N ARG A 27 -4.82 4.40 9.27
CA ARG A 27 -4.69 3.83 10.60
C ARG A 27 -6.04 3.66 11.29
N GLY A 28 -6.27 2.46 11.82
CA GLY A 28 -7.47 2.11 12.55
C GLY A 28 -8.66 1.74 11.68
N LYS A 29 -8.60 1.91 10.35
CA LYS A 29 -9.71 1.54 9.46
C LYS A 29 -9.77 0.03 9.27
N ASN A 30 -10.99 -0.50 9.26
CA ASN A 30 -11.23 -1.85 8.76
C ASN A 30 -10.97 -1.88 7.26
N VAL A 31 -10.35 -2.94 6.77
CA VAL A 31 -10.15 -3.13 5.34
C VAL A 31 -11.49 -3.52 4.74
N THR A 32 -11.99 -2.67 3.85
CA THR A 32 -13.11 -2.96 2.95
C THR A 32 -12.58 -3.11 1.53
N LYS A 33 -13.41 -3.62 0.62
CA LYS A 33 -13.05 -3.69 -0.80
C LYS A 33 -12.59 -2.33 -1.35
N ASP A 34 -13.35 -1.26 -1.06
CA ASP A 34 -13.00 0.10 -1.49
C ASP A 34 -11.66 0.59 -0.92
N ILE A 35 -11.36 0.28 0.35
CA ILE A 35 -10.07 0.64 0.96
C ILE A 35 -8.93 -0.15 0.32
N LEU A 36 -9.12 -1.45 0.08
CA LEU A 36 -8.12 -2.29 -0.55
C LEU A 36 -7.85 -1.85 -2.00
N GLU A 37 -8.90 -1.56 -2.76
CA GLU A 37 -8.81 -1.00 -4.12
C GLU A 37 -8.11 0.36 -4.14
N ARG A 38 -8.39 1.23 -3.17
CA ARG A 38 -7.69 2.51 -3.02
C ARG A 38 -6.20 2.32 -2.77
N ILE A 39 -5.81 1.36 -1.93
CA ILE A 39 -4.40 1.05 -1.65
C ILE A 39 -3.70 0.47 -2.89
N ARG A 40 -4.36 -0.45 -3.60
CA ARG A 40 -3.86 -1.00 -4.89
C ARG A 40 -3.66 0.10 -5.93
N TYR A 41 -4.59 1.06 -6.00
CA TYR A 41 -4.45 2.19 -6.91
C TYR A 41 -3.24 3.08 -6.56
N LEU A 42 -3.00 3.34 -5.27
CA LEU A 42 -1.78 4.05 -4.82
C LEU A 42 -0.51 3.28 -5.20
N ASP A 43 -0.50 1.96 -5.01
CA ASP A 43 0.62 1.10 -5.36
C ASP A 43 0.95 1.13 -6.86
N TYR A 44 -0.08 1.07 -7.71
CA TYR A 44 0.07 1.23 -9.16
C TYR A 44 0.64 2.61 -9.54
N LEU A 45 0.09 3.69 -8.98
CA LEU A 45 0.55 5.04 -9.30
C LEU A 45 2.01 5.27 -8.87
N ILE A 46 2.34 4.93 -7.63
CA ILE A 46 3.67 5.17 -7.06
C ILE A 46 4.73 4.31 -7.77
N SER A 47 4.42 3.06 -8.07
CA SER A 47 5.33 2.20 -8.85
C SER A 47 5.50 2.65 -10.31
N GLY A 48 4.49 3.28 -10.91
CA GLY A 48 4.61 3.96 -12.21
C GLY A 48 5.64 5.09 -12.16
N ILE A 49 5.49 5.99 -11.19
CA ILE A 49 6.38 7.14 -11.01
C ILE A 49 7.82 6.70 -10.74
N LYS A 50 8.02 5.69 -9.89
CA LYS A 50 9.35 5.12 -9.61
C LYS A 50 10.04 4.62 -10.88
N ARG A 51 9.32 3.86 -11.71
CA ARG A 51 9.87 3.34 -12.98
C ARG A 51 10.22 4.46 -13.94
N ASP A 52 9.38 5.49 -14.05
CA ASP A 52 9.66 6.63 -14.92
C ASP A 52 10.88 7.42 -14.42
N GLN A 53 11.05 7.57 -13.10
CA GLN A 53 12.24 8.17 -12.50
C GLN A 53 13.50 7.33 -12.76
N GLU A 54 13.45 6.01 -12.52
CA GLU A 54 14.56 5.09 -12.77
C GLU A 54 15.00 5.12 -14.25
N ALA A 55 14.04 5.07 -15.18
CA ALA A 55 14.33 5.17 -16.61
C ALA A 55 14.96 6.52 -16.99
N TYR A 56 14.56 7.61 -16.32
CA TYR A 56 15.16 8.93 -16.51
C TYR A 56 16.58 9.01 -15.93
N PHE A 57 16.80 8.47 -14.72
CA PHE A 57 18.13 8.38 -14.08
C PHE A 57 19.12 7.57 -14.90
N ASP A 58 18.69 6.47 -15.50
CA ASP A 58 19.53 5.65 -16.39
C ASP A 58 19.91 6.40 -17.68
N SER A 59 19.22 7.50 -18.02
CA SER A 59 19.37 8.23 -19.28
C SER A 59 20.16 9.54 -19.20
N TYR A 60 20.28 10.17 -18.02
CA TYR A 60 20.97 11.46 -17.85
C TYR A 60 21.62 11.58 -16.46
N ASP A 61 22.79 12.22 -16.43
CA ASP A 61 23.49 12.62 -15.21
C ASP A 61 22.86 13.94 -14.68
N HIS A 62 22.46 13.95 -13.39
CA HIS A 62 22.09 15.09 -12.52
C HIS A 62 20.63 15.27 -11.98
N ASP A 63 20.61 15.53 -10.65
CA ASP A 63 19.74 16.43 -9.87
C ASP A 63 18.21 16.21 -9.84
N ILE A 64 17.75 14.98 -9.67
CA ILE A 64 16.39 14.76 -9.13
C ILE A 64 16.46 14.81 -7.60
N THR A 65 15.99 15.92 -7.01
CA THR A 65 16.05 16.15 -5.56
C THR A 65 15.05 15.36 -4.73
N GLU A 66 14.18 14.56 -5.36
CA GLU A 66 13.07 13.88 -4.67
C GLU A 66 12.85 12.47 -5.24
N TYR A 67 13.54 11.51 -4.62
CA TYR A 67 13.37 10.09 -4.89
C TYR A 67 12.01 9.64 -4.33
N VAL A 68 11.16 9.07 -5.19
CA VAL A 68 9.87 8.51 -4.74
C VAL A 68 10.10 7.11 -4.19
N GLY A 69 10.00 6.97 -2.87
CA GLY A 69 10.07 5.67 -2.20
C GLY A 69 8.76 4.88 -2.25
N TYR A 70 8.68 3.85 -1.41
CA TYR A 70 7.43 3.16 -1.09
C TYR A 70 6.91 3.61 0.29
N PHE A 71 5.65 3.30 0.57
CA PHE A 71 4.97 3.57 1.83
C PHE A 71 4.60 2.24 2.49
N LYS A 72 5.01 2.07 3.75
CA LYS A 72 4.71 0.83 4.49
C LYS A 72 3.27 0.84 4.97
N PHE A 73 2.55 -0.25 4.70
CA PHE A 73 1.21 -0.51 5.23
C PHE A 73 1.24 -1.79 6.06
N TYR A 74 0.75 -1.72 7.30
CA TYR A 74 0.65 -2.84 8.23
C TYR A 74 -0.81 -3.21 8.43
N PHE A 75 -1.12 -4.45 8.09
CA PHE A 75 -2.45 -5.05 8.22
C PHE A 75 -2.42 -6.06 9.35
N GLU A 76 -3.46 -6.04 10.19
CA GLU A 76 -3.69 -7.04 11.24
C GLU A 76 -5.00 -7.75 10.96
N ARG A 77 -4.98 -9.09 10.97
CA ARG A 77 -6.19 -9.90 10.96
C ARG A 77 -6.62 -10.15 12.40
N LEU A 78 -7.85 -9.79 12.70
CA LEU A 78 -8.43 -9.88 14.03
C LEU A 78 -9.51 -10.96 14.05
N GLU A 79 -9.49 -11.81 15.07
CA GLU A 79 -10.60 -12.71 15.42
C GLU A 79 -10.96 -12.46 16.89
N ASN A 80 -12.22 -12.11 17.18
CA ASN A 80 -12.66 -11.74 18.55
C ASN A 80 -11.73 -10.70 19.23
N GLU A 81 -11.27 -9.71 18.48
CA GLU A 81 -10.35 -8.65 18.94
C GLU A 81 -8.91 -9.12 19.24
N GLU A 82 -8.59 -10.40 19.05
CA GLU A 82 -7.23 -10.92 19.14
C GLU A 82 -6.54 -10.84 17.77
N VAL A 83 -5.28 -10.37 17.76
CA VAL A 83 -4.48 -10.29 16.53
C VAL A 83 -3.96 -11.69 16.18
N MET A 84 -4.48 -12.23 15.08
CA MET A 84 -4.14 -13.57 14.60
C MET A 84 -2.96 -13.54 13.63
N GLU A 85 -2.83 -12.47 12.85
CA GLU A 85 -1.86 -12.38 11.78
C GLU A 85 -1.49 -10.93 11.49
N LYS A 86 -0.26 -10.70 11.03
CA LYS A 86 0.25 -9.40 10.61
C LYS A 86 0.89 -9.50 9.24
N ILE A 87 0.52 -8.59 8.33
CA ILE A 87 1.10 -8.49 6.99
C ILE A 87 1.62 -7.07 6.79
N ARG A 88 2.81 -6.95 6.21
CA ARG A 88 3.34 -5.69 5.72
C ARG A 88 3.29 -5.70 4.19
N VAL A 89 2.77 -4.62 3.62
CA VAL A 89 2.79 -4.35 2.17
C VAL A 89 3.54 -3.05 1.93
N ASP A 90 4.49 -3.07 0.99
CA ASP A 90 5.23 -1.89 0.56
C ASP A 90 4.54 -1.27 -0.65
N VAL A 91 3.70 -0.27 -0.40
CA VAL A 91 2.89 0.41 -1.42
C VAL A 91 3.80 1.33 -2.24
N GLY A 92 3.98 1.01 -3.52
CA GLY A 92 4.95 1.60 -4.42
C GLY A 92 5.94 0.60 -5.00
N ASP A 93 5.94 -0.66 -4.55
CA ASP A 93 6.69 -1.74 -5.20
C ASP A 93 5.95 -2.34 -6.40
N GLY A 94 4.65 -2.06 -6.52
CA GLY A 94 3.83 -2.39 -7.66
C GLY A 94 2.98 -3.63 -7.43
N LEU A 95 1.87 -3.67 -8.17
CA LEU A 95 0.82 -4.67 -7.99
C LEU A 95 1.32 -6.11 -8.13
N SER A 96 2.30 -6.37 -9.01
CA SER A 96 2.82 -7.72 -9.23
C SER A 96 3.63 -8.23 -8.04
N LEU A 97 4.42 -7.38 -7.38
CA LEU A 97 5.20 -7.78 -6.20
C LEU A 97 4.31 -7.94 -4.97
N ASN A 98 3.23 -7.16 -4.90
CA ASN A 98 2.26 -7.21 -3.80
C ASN A 98 1.04 -8.12 -4.06
N GLU A 99 1.00 -8.83 -5.19
CA GLU A 99 -0.19 -9.55 -5.66
C GLU A 99 -0.68 -10.60 -4.65
N GLU A 100 0.24 -11.41 -4.12
CA GLU A 100 -0.08 -12.47 -3.15
C GLU A 100 -0.69 -11.88 -1.87
N ASN A 101 -0.10 -10.81 -1.35
CA ASN A 101 -0.62 -10.12 -0.17
C ASN A 101 -2.02 -9.55 -0.42
N TYR A 102 -2.26 -8.91 -1.57
CA TYR A 102 -3.59 -8.37 -1.88
C TYR A 102 -4.64 -9.46 -2.04
N ARG A 103 -4.32 -10.55 -2.77
CA ARG A 103 -5.24 -11.69 -2.93
C ARG A 103 -5.56 -12.33 -1.59
N TYR A 104 -4.57 -12.47 -0.72
CA TYR A 104 -4.77 -13.06 0.60
C TYR A 104 -5.61 -12.16 1.51
N ILE A 105 -5.43 -10.84 1.48
CA ILE A 105 -6.31 -9.93 2.24
C ILE A 105 -7.73 -9.96 1.66
N GLU A 106 -7.87 -9.92 0.33
CA GLU A 106 -9.14 -9.91 -0.40
C GLU A 106 -9.97 -11.18 -0.12
N SER A 107 -9.34 -12.35 0.03
CA SER A 107 -10.06 -13.60 0.27
C SER A 107 -10.86 -13.63 1.58
N PHE A 108 -10.57 -12.75 2.54
CA PHE A 108 -11.34 -12.59 3.79
C PHE A 108 -12.35 -11.43 3.74
N LEU A 109 -12.45 -10.72 2.62
CA LEU A 109 -13.44 -9.66 2.41
C LEU A 109 -14.70 -10.16 1.70
N GLU A 110 -14.60 -11.30 1.01
CA GLU A 110 -15.67 -11.92 0.24
C GLU A 110 -16.55 -12.90 1.07
N GLU A 111 -16.33 -13.00 2.39
CA GLU A 111 -17.13 -13.77 3.37
C GLU A 111 -18.02 -12.90 4.30
#